data_AF-A0A7S3TRT4-F1
#
_entry.id   AF-A0A7S3TRT4-F1
#
_cell.length_a   1.000
_cell.length_b   1.000
_cell.length_c   1.000
_cell.angle_alpha   90.00
_cell.angle_beta   90.00
_cell.angle_gamma   90.00
#
_symmetry.space_group_name_H-M   'P 1'
#
loop_
_entity.id
_entity.type
_entity.pdbx_description
1 polymer ?
#
loop_
_entity_poly.entity_id
_entity_poly.type
_entity_poly.pdbx_seq_one_letter_code
_entity_poly.pdbx_strand_id
1 'polypeptide(L)'
;AMLSWESLHTIAAGGVAPHVTELAGALHNAGHQVHIFTRTTNGTTWEHPVWGVVYHEVAFPTNSDFVREIENMCSAFVSHFCHVEGCVGGFDIVHGHDWLVGPAISQLAAMGKRTVFTMHSTETGRCGNMQYAGQSARIRSIEGHGCHAAGRVIAVSGVLADEVVNHYQ
;
A
#
# COMPACT_ATOMS: atom_id res chain seq x y z
N ALA A 1 -6.17 3.69 -8.57
CA ALA A 1 -4.99 4.14 -7.79
C ALA A 1 -4.38 2.95 -7.07
N MET A 2 -3.05 2.87 -7.05
CA MET A 2 -2.28 1.89 -6.30
C MET A 2 -1.46 2.60 -5.23
N LEU A 3 -1.39 2.07 -4.02
CA LEU A 3 -0.59 2.60 -2.91
C LEU A 3 0.48 1.56 -2.59
N SER A 4 1.75 1.98 -2.55
CA SER A 4 2.87 1.09 -2.24
C SER A 4 3.98 1.80 -1.50
N TRP A 5 4.66 1.07 -0.61
CA TRP A 5 5.93 1.51 -0.04
C TRP A 5 7.05 1.52 -1.08
N GLU A 6 6.98 0.67 -2.10
CA GLU A 6 8.09 0.48 -3.03
C GLU A 6 7.66 0.23 -4.48
N SER A 7 8.56 0.60 -5.40
CA SER A 7 8.48 0.38 -6.84
C SER A 7 9.89 0.39 -7.44
N LEU A 8 10.09 -0.24 -8.60
CA LEU A 8 11.36 -0.26 -9.33
C LEU A 8 11.80 1.13 -9.82
N HIS A 9 10.85 2.05 -10.04
CA HIS A 9 11.14 3.38 -10.57
C HIS A 9 11.20 4.46 -9.50
N THR A 10 11.12 4.09 -8.22
CA THR A 10 11.34 4.98 -7.08
C THR A 10 12.30 4.33 -6.08
N ILE A 11 11.87 4.07 -4.85
CA ILE A 11 12.66 3.38 -3.84
C ILE A 11 12.27 1.90 -3.84
N ALA A 12 13.18 1.05 -4.33
CA ALA A 12 13.08 -0.40 -4.24
C ALA A 12 13.75 -0.92 -2.96
N ALA A 13 13.04 -1.73 -2.18
CA ALA A 13 13.51 -2.35 -0.94
C ALA A 13 13.41 -3.90 -0.96
N GLY A 14 12.54 -4.48 -1.79
CA GLY A 14 12.23 -5.90 -1.80
C GLY A 14 11.34 -6.32 -2.97
N GLY A 15 10.66 -7.46 -2.81
CA GLY A 15 9.89 -8.11 -3.88
C GLY A 15 8.57 -7.42 -4.26
N VAL A 16 8.06 -6.49 -3.45
CA VAL A 16 6.85 -5.74 -3.80
C VAL A 16 7.15 -4.71 -4.88
N ALA A 17 8.40 -4.21 -4.96
CA ALA A 17 8.83 -3.24 -5.96
C ALA A 17 8.60 -3.72 -7.42
N PRO A 18 9.13 -4.88 -7.84
CA PRO A 18 8.83 -5.42 -9.17
C PRO A 18 7.35 -5.80 -9.32
N HIS A 19 6.70 -6.36 -8.29
CA HIS A 19 5.28 -6.71 -8.38
C HIS A 19 4.38 -5.50 -8.71
N VAL A 20 4.51 -4.42 -7.95
CA VAL A 20 3.70 -3.20 -8.13
C VAL A 20 3.98 -2.55 -9.48
N THR A 21 5.25 -2.50 -9.88
CA THR A 21 5.66 -1.89 -11.14
C THR A 21 5.08 -2.63 -12.33
N GLU A 22 5.26 -3.95 -12.38
CA GLU A 22 4.80 -4.77 -13.51
C GLU A 22 3.27 -4.89 -13.53
N LEU A 23 2.61 -4.99 -12.36
CA LEU A 23 1.15 -4.99 -12.28
C LEU A 23 0.57 -3.68 -12.81
N ALA A 24 1.15 -2.53 -12.43
CA ALA A 24 0.70 -1.23 -12.91
C ALA A 24 0.88 -1.08 -14.42
N GLY A 25 2.03 -1.51 -14.95
CA GLY A 25 2.29 -1.53 -16.40
C GLY A 25 1.31 -2.44 -17.15
N ALA A 26 1.03 -3.63 -16.61
CA ALA A 26 0.06 -4.57 -17.20
C ALA A 26 -1.37 -4.01 -17.19
N LEU A 27 -1.81 -3.38 -16.09
CA LEU A 27 -3.11 -2.70 -16.01
C LEU A 27 -3.21 -1.53 -17.00
N HIS A 28 -2.14 -0.76 -17.15
CA HIS A 28 -2.08 0.31 -18.15
C HIS A 28 -2.21 -0.24 -19.58
N ASN A 29 -1.45 -1.29 -19.90
CA ASN A 29 -1.51 -1.96 -21.21
C ASN A 29 -2.88 -2.58 -21.50
N ALA A 30 -3.64 -2.94 -20.45
CA ALA A 30 -5.03 -3.39 -20.56
C ALA A 30 -6.04 -2.25 -20.80
N GLY A 31 -5.58 -0.99 -20.86
CA GLY A 31 -6.40 0.18 -21.15
C GLY A 31 -6.88 0.96 -19.92
N HIS A 32 -6.34 0.69 -18.74
CA HIS A 32 -6.70 1.42 -17.52
C HIS A 32 -5.80 2.63 -17.27
N GLN A 33 -6.37 3.68 -16.68
CA GLN A 33 -5.59 4.77 -16.12
C GLN A 33 -5.04 4.35 -14.75
N VAL A 34 -3.72 4.31 -14.62
CA VAL A 34 -3.06 3.82 -13.41
C VAL A 34 -2.23 4.92 -12.78
N HIS A 35 -2.45 5.12 -11.49
CA HIS A 35 -1.71 6.06 -10.65
C HIS A 35 -1.11 5.28 -9.50
N ILE A 36 0.20 5.41 -9.25
CA ILE A 36 0.89 4.85 -8.08
C ILE A 36 1.19 5.99 -7.10
N PHE A 37 0.81 5.83 -5.85
CA PHE A 37 1.23 6.68 -4.73
C PHE A 37 2.33 5.93 -3.97
N THR A 38 3.51 6.53 -3.92
CA THR A 38 4.73 5.91 -3.36
C THR A 38 5.60 6.95 -2.68
N ARG A 39 6.63 6.51 -1.95
CA ARG A 39 7.57 7.40 -1.26
C ARG A 39 8.38 8.23 -2.25
N THR A 40 8.64 9.47 -1.88
CA THR A 40 9.53 10.36 -2.63
C THR A 40 11.01 9.96 -2.51
N THR A 41 11.73 10.10 -3.63
CA THR A 41 13.18 9.93 -3.76
C THR A 41 13.95 11.24 -3.58
N ASN A 42 13.29 12.40 -3.68
CA ASN A 42 13.92 13.72 -3.68
C ASN A 42 13.47 14.63 -2.52
N GLY A 43 12.66 14.11 -1.60
CA GLY A 43 12.20 14.82 -0.41
C GLY A 43 11.05 15.80 -0.66
N THR A 44 10.56 15.92 -1.88
CA THR A 44 9.39 16.73 -2.22
C THR A 44 8.29 15.88 -2.86
N THR A 45 7.04 16.33 -2.76
CA THR A 45 5.94 15.70 -3.48
C THR A 45 5.94 16.13 -4.93
N TRP A 46 5.97 15.19 -5.86
CA TRP A 46 5.95 15.47 -7.29
C TRP A 46 5.36 14.29 -8.07
N GLU A 47 4.98 14.55 -9.32
CA GLU A 47 4.41 13.54 -10.21
C GLU A 47 5.22 13.39 -11.50
N HIS A 48 5.30 12.16 -12.01
CA HIS A 48 5.94 11.87 -13.29
C HIS A 48 5.38 10.60 -13.94
N PRO A 49 5.44 10.48 -15.27
CA PRO A 49 5.01 9.27 -15.96
C PRO A 49 6.13 8.23 -16.07
N VAL A 50 5.78 6.96 -15.87
CA VAL A 50 6.62 5.81 -16.23
C VAL A 50 5.76 4.81 -17.00
N TRP A 51 6.13 4.55 -18.26
CA TRP A 51 5.39 3.61 -19.14
C TRP A 51 3.88 3.87 -19.17
N GLY A 52 3.47 5.15 -19.15
CA GLY A 52 2.06 5.55 -19.14
C GLY A 52 1.36 5.47 -17.79
N VAL A 53 2.02 4.95 -16.75
CA VAL A 53 1.55 5.00 -15.35
C VAL A 53 2.00 6.30 -14.70
N VAL A 54 1.11 6.99 -13.99
CA VAL A 54 1.44 8.22 -13.26
C VAL A 54 1.94 7.88 -11.87
N TYR A 55 3.20 8.22 -11.58
CA TYR A 55 3.80 8.09 -10.27
C TYR A 55 3.60 9.38 -9.48
N HIS A 56 3.03 9.26 -8.29
CA HIS A 56 2.91 10.28 -7.27
C HIS A 56 3.92 9.94 -6.19
N GLU A 57 5.10 10.55 -6.27
CA GLU A 57 6.12 10.46 -5.24
C GLU A 57 5.77 11.45 -4.14
N VAL A 58 5.37 10.95 -2.97
CA VAL A 58 4.83 11.76 -1.88
C VAL A 58 5.85 11.92 -0.76
N ALA A 59 6.09 13.17 -0.36
CA ALA A 59 6.89 13.50 0.81
C ALA A 59 6.08 13.36 2.09
N PHE A 60 6.72 12.90 3.16
CA PHE A 60 6.11 12.73 4.47
C PHE A 60 7.17 12.93 5.58
N PRO A 61 6.77 13.33 6.80
CA PRO A 61 7.69 13.44 7.93
C PRO A 61 8.22 12.08 8.38
N THR A 62 9.54 11.96 8.51
CA THR A 62 10.20 10.76 9.05
C THR A 62 10.04 10.65 10.57
N ASN A 63 10.21 9.44 11.11
CA ASN A 63 10.15 9.19 12.55
C ASN A 63 11.11 8.08 12.98
N SER A 64 11.70 8.20 14.17
CA SER A 64 12.57 7.13 14.71
C SER A 64 11.80 5.87 15.12
N ASP A 65 10.50 5.99 15.43
CA ASP A 65 9.59 4.86 15.54
C ASP A 65 9.03 4.54 14.15
N PHE A 66 9.47 3.41 13.59
CA PHE A 66 9.12 3.02 12.23
C PHE A 66 7.60 2.92 12.00
N VAL A 67 6.84 2.41 12.96
CA VAL A 67 5.38 2.32 12.79
C VAL A 67 4.72 3.70 12.76
N ARG A 68 5.24 4.67 13.53
CA ARG A 68 4.77 6.07 13.44
C ARG A 68 5.17 6.72 12.13
N GLU A 69 6.34 6.39 11.58
CA GLU A 69 6.75 6.83 10.25
C GLU A 69 5.78 6.30 9.17
N ILE A 70 5.33 5.05 9.29
CA ILE A 70 4.31 4.48 8.40
C ILE A 70 2.97 5.20 8.51
N GLU A 71 2.53 5.56 9.72
CA GLU A 71 1.33 6.37 9.94
C GLU A 71 1.44 7.77 9.29
N ASN A 72 2.61 8.41 9.39
CA ASN A 72 2.89 9.69 8.73
C ASN A 72 2.83 9.56 7.20
N MET A 73 3.46 8.52 6.65
CA MET A 73 3.43 8.24 5.22
C MET A 73 2.00 8.00 4.73
N CYS A 74 1.24 7.14 5.42
CA CYS A 74 -0.15 6.85 5.06
C CYS A 74 -1.02 8.11 5.09
N SER A 75 -0.86 8.96 6.10
CA SER A 75 -1.57 10.24 6.19
C SER A 75 -1.24 11.17 5.01
N ALA A 76 0.03 11.24 4.61
CA ALA A 76 0.46 12.01 3.45
C ALA A 76 -0.08 11.43 2.14
N PHE A 77 -0.08 10.11 1.97
CA PHE A 77 -0.66 9.43 0.81
C PHE A 77 -2.15 9.72 0.69
N VAL A 78 -2.92 9.62 1.77
CA VAL A 78 -4.36 9.91 1.75
C VAL A 78 -4.62 11.38 1.44
N SER A 79 -3.86 12.30 2.03
CA SER A 79 -3.97 13.74 1.72
C SER A 79 -3.71 14.01 0.24
N HIS A 80 -2.61 13.49 -0.31
CA HIS A 80 -2.25 13.67 -1.72
C HIS A 80 -3.25 12.97 -2.66
N PHE A 81 -3.73 11.78 -2.30
CA PHE A 81 -4.79 11.08 -3.01
C PHE A 81 -6.05 11.94 -3.14
N CYS A 82 -6.53 12.53 -2.04
CA CYS A 82 -7.72 13.38 -2.04
C CYS A 82 -7.52 14.64 -2.89
N HIS A 83 -6.32 15.22 -2.86
CA HIS A 83 -5.96 16.35 -3.72
C HIS A 83 -6.04 15.97 -5.20
N VAL A 84 -5.36 14.88 -5.59
CA VAL A 84 -5.35 14.38 -6.98
C VAL A 84 -6.76 14.04 -7.43
N GLU A 85 -7.55 13.37 -6.60
CA GLU A 85 -8.94 13.02 -6.92
C GLU A 85 -9.80 14.24 -7.21
N GLY A 86 -9.60 15.33 -6.47
CA GLY A 86 -10.27 16.61 -6.73
C GLY A 86 -9.85 17.30 -8.03
N CYS A 87 -8.66 17.00 -8.54
CA CYS A 87 -8.10 17.60 -9.76
C CYS A 87 -8.40 16.79 -11.03
N VAL A 88 -8.26 15.46 -10.98
CA VAL A 88 -8.35 14.59 -12.17
C VAL A 88 -9.59 13.70 -12.18
N GLY A 89 -10.39 13.71 -11.11
CA GLY A 89 -11.58 12.88 -10.95
C GLY A 89 -11.36 11.65 -10.07
N GLY A 90 -12.46 10.94 -9.82
CA GLY A 90 -12.53 9.78 -8.93
C GLY A 90 -11.67 8.59 -9.38
N PHE A 91 -11.13 7.84 -8.42
CA PHE A 91 -10.56 6.53 -8.70
C PHE A 91 -11.61 5.43 -8.50
N ASP A 92 -11.78 4.57 -9.51
CA ASP A 92 -12.72 3.44 -9.42
C ASP A 92 -12.33 2.41 -8.35
N ILE A 93 -11.03 2.14 -8.25
CA ILE A 93 -10.42 1.17 -7.34
C ILE A 93 -9.19 1.81 -6.70
N VAL A 94 -9.06 1.59 -5.39
CA VAL A 94 -7.87 1.91 -4.59
C VAL A 94 -7.23 0.59 -4.14
N HIS A 95 -6.01 0.33 -4.57
CA HIS A 95 -5.33 -0.95 -4.34
C HIS A 95 -4.06 -0.75 -3.51
N GLY A 96 -4.04 -1.22 -2.26
CA GLY A 96 -2.87 -1.14 -1.39
C GLY A 96 -2.07 -2.43 -1.39
N HIS A 97 -0.75 -2.31 -1.32
CA HIS A 97 0.17 -3.43 -1.25
C HIS A 97 0.92 -3.47 0.08
N ASP A 98 0.61 -4.51 0.87
CA ASP A 98 1.18 -4.84 2.18
C ASP A 98 0.88 -3.85 3.32
N TRP A 99 1.22 -4.25 4.55
CA TRP A 99 0.88 -3.58 5.79
C TRP A 99 1.35 -2.12 5.87
N LEU A 100 2.43 -1.79 5.15
CA LEU A 100 3.00 -0.45 5.08
C LEU A 100 2.02 0.59 4.51
N VAL A 101 0.98 0.18 3.79
CA VAL A 101 -0.10 1.06 3.34
C VAL A 101 -1.47 0.68 3.94
N GLY A 102 -1.49 -0.28 4.87
CA GLY A 102 -2.70 -0.74 5.57
C GLY A 102 -3.48 0.39 6.26
N PRO A 103 -2.84 1.35 6.96
CA PRO A 103 -3.54 2.49 7.55
C PRO A 103 -4.21 3.39 6.50
N ALA A 104 -3.54 3.66 5.38
CA ALA A 104 -4.11 4.44 4.28
C ALA A 104 -5.30 3.72 3.64
N ILE A 105 -5.22 2.40 3.44
CA ILE A 105 -6.33 1.58 2.93
C ILE A 105 -7.51 1.62 3.88
N SER A 106 -7.27 1.48 5.17
CA SER A 106 -8.32 1.54 6.19
C SER A 106 -9.04 2.89 6.18
N GLN A 107 -8.27 3.98 6.09
CA GLN A 107 -8.82 5.33 6.01
C GLN A 107 -9.62 5.56 4.73
N LEU A 108 -9.10 5.16 3.57
CA LEU A 108 -9.80 5.32 2.28
C LEU A 108 -11.07 4.45 2.20
N ALA A 109 -11.04 3.25 2.79
CA ALA A 109 -12.24 2.43 2.94
C ALA A 109 -13.30 3.11 3.81
N ALA A 110 -12.92 3.71 4.93
CA ALA A 110 -13.82 4.48 5.79
C ALA A 110 -14.40 5.73 5.09
N MET A 111 -13.69 6.27 4.09
CA MET A 111 -14.17 7.33 3.20
C MET A 111 -15.08 6.83 2.07
N GLY A 112 -15.43 5.53 2.07
CA GLY A 112 -16.32 4.92 1.07
C GLY A 112 -15.65 4.55 -0.26
N LYS A 113 -14.31 4.53 -0.33
CA LYS A 113 -13.61 4.09 -1.54
C LYS A 113 -13.68 2.57 -1.70
N ARG A 114 -13.77 2.11 -2.95
CA ARG A 114 -13.66 0.68 -3.28
C ARG A 114 -12.21 0.23 -3.14
N THR A 115 -11.89 -0.42 -2.04
CA THR A 115 -10.52 -0.81 -1.68
C THR A 115 -10.23 -2.29 -1.95
N VAL A 116 -9.02 -2.55 -2.44
CA VAL A 116 -8.39 -3.87 -2.56
C VAL A 116 -7.09 -3.84 -1.79
N PHE A 117 -6.79 -4.90 -1.05
CA PHE A 117 -5.56 -4.99 -0.26
C PHE A 117 -4.83 -6.30 -0.56
N THR A 118 -3.60 -6.21 -1.06
CA THR A 118 -2.76 -7.39 -1.33
C THR A 118 -1.74 -7.60 -0.23
N MET A 119 -1.80 -8.76 0.40
CA MET A 119 -0.80 -9.24 1.36
C MET A 119 0.28 -10.03 0.61
N HIS A 120 1.55 -9.66 0.79
CA HIS A 120 2.69 -10.42 0.25
C HIS A 120 3.34 -11.34 1.28
N SER A 121 3.12 -11.05 2.57
CA SER A 121 3.48 -11.90 3.71
C SER A 121 2.71 -11.44 4.95
N THR A 122 2.71 -12.22 6.02
CA THR A 122 2.29 -11.73 7.34
C THR A 122 3.48 -11.51 8.25
N GLU A 123 3.31 -10.67 9.26
CA GLU A 123 4.32 -10.44 10.29
C GLU A 123 4.61 -11.69 11.10
N THR A 124 3.60 -12.52 11.36
CA THR A 124 3.80 -13.82 12.01
C THR A 124 4.66 -14.74 11.16
N GLY A 125 4.40 -14.84 9.85
CA GLY A 125 5.23 -15.60 8.92
C GLY A 125 6.67 -15.09 8.87
N ARG A 126 6.86 -13.77 8.78
CA ARG A 126 8.20 -13.13 8.82
C ARG A 126 8.93 -13.37 10.14
N CYS A 127 8.20 -13.51 11.24
CA CYS A 127 8.73 -13.79 12.57
C CYS A 127 8.91 -15.30 12.87
N GLY A 128 8.92 -16.16 11.85
CA GLY A 128 9.11 -17.60 12.04
C GLY A 128 7.92 -18.29 12.71
N ASN A 129 6.70 -17.84 12.41
CA ASN A 129 5.45 -18.29 12.99
C ASN A 129 5.31 -18.00 14.50
N MET A 130 6.05 -17.00 14.99
CA MET A 130 6.00 -16.53 16.37
C MET A 130 5.27 -15.20 16.50
N GLN A 131 4.63 -15.00 17.65
CA GLN A 131 3.82 -13.82 17.93
C GLN A 131 4.50 -12.92 18.97
N TYR A 132 5.50 -12.15 18.55
CA TYR A 132 6.22 -11.25 19.45
C TYR A 132 5.39 -10.03 19.86
N ALA A 133 5.70 -9.47 21.04
CA ALA A 133 5.14 -8.22 21.53
C ALA A 133 5.82 -6.99 20.86
N GLY A 134 5.49 -5.78 21.34
CA GLY A 134 6.13 -4.54 20.88
C GLY A 134 5.81 -4.22 19.42
N GLN A 135 6.84 -3.96 18.62
CA GLN A 135 6.68 -3.57 17.21
C GLN A 135 5.98 -4.65 16.37
N SER A 136 6.29 -5.94 16.58
CA SER A 136 5.65 -7.03 15.85
C SER A 136 4.14 -7.10 16.11
N ALA A 137 3.71 -6.89 17.37
CA ALA A 137 2.28 -6.80 17.69
C ALA A 137 1.59 -5.60 17.01
N ARG A 138 2.28 -4.46 16.89
CA ARG A 138 1.75 -3.28 16.19
C ARG A 138 1.60 -3.54 14.69
N ILE A 139 2.58 -4.20 14.06
CA ILE A 139 2.50 -4.56 12.64
C ILE A 139 1.35 -5.55 12.40
N ARG A 140 1.21 -6.59 13.22
CA ARG A 140 0.07 -7.52 13.13
C ARG A 140 -1.28 -6.83 13.29
N SER A 141 -1.36 -5.85 14.19
CA SER A 141 -2.56 -5.02 14.32
C SER A 141 -2.86 -4.27 13.03
N ILE A 142 -1.86 -3.65 12.40
CA ILE A 142 -2.03 -2.95 11.12
C ILE A 142 -2.44 -3.90 9.99
N GLU A 143 -1.81 -5.07 9.90
CA GLU A 143 -2.18 -6.12 8.94
C GLU A 143 -3.65 -6.52 9.08
N GLY A 144 -4.08 -6.82 10.31
CA GLY A 144 -5.46 -7.20 10.61
C GLY A 144 -6.45 -6.09 10.29
N HIS A 145 -6.19 -4.86 10.73
CA HIS A 145 -7.07 -3.72 10.42
C HIS A 145 -7.18 -3.48 8.91
N GLY A 146 -6.06 -3.53 8.17
CA GLY A 146 -6.05 -3.41 6.71
C GLY A 146 -6.88 -4.49 6.02
N CYS A 147 -6.73 -5.75 6.46
CA CYS A 147 -7.51 -6.88 5.94
C CYS A 147 -9.00 -6.75 6.23
N HIS A 148 -9.38 -6.34 7.44
CA HIS A 148 -10.78 -6.16 7.83
C HIS A 148 -11.44 -4.96 7.15
N ALA A 149 -10.71 -3.86 6.94
CA ALA A 149 -11.26 -2.65 6.34
C ALA A 149 -11.38 -2.74 4.81
N ALA A 150 -10.53 -3.52 4.14
CA ALA A 150 -10.53 -3.62 2.70
C ALA A 150 -11.80 -4.33 2.17
N GLY A 151 -12.35 -3.82 1.07
CA GLY A 151 -13.51 -4.47 0.41
C GLY A 151 -13.18 -5.83 -0.21
N ARG A 152 -11.91 -6.03 -0.59
CA ARG A 152 -11.34 -7.31 -1.04
C ARG A 152 -9.90 -7.45 -0.55
N VAL A 153 -9.54 -8.67 -0.15
CA VAL A 153 -8.16 -9.03 0.19
C VAL A 153 -7.65 -10.05 -0.82
N ILE A 154 -6.39 -9.88 -1.27
CA ILE A 154 -5.68 -10.79 -2.16
C ILE A 154 -4.43 -11.26 -1.42
N ALA A 155 -4.13 -12.57 -1.48
CA ALA A 155 -2.84 -13.11 -1.07
C ALA A 155 -2.08 -13.62 -2.29
N VAL A 156 -0.75 -13.54 -2.27
CA VAL A 156 0.09 -13.96 -3.41
C VAL A 156 0.20 -15.48 -3.59
N SER A 157 -0.37 -16.28 -2.68
CA SER A 157 -0.47 -17.73 -2.81
C SER A 157 -1.65 -18.26 -2.00
N GLY A 158 -2.09 -19.50 -2.29
CA GLY A 158 -3.12 -20.18 -1.49
C GLY A 158 -2.69 -20.41 -0.04
N VAL A 159 -1.42 -20.75 0.19
CA VAL A 159 -0.87 -20.94 1.55
C VAL A 159 -0.93 -19.64 2.35
N LEU A 160 -0.53 -18.51 1.74
CA LEU A 160 -0.64 -17.21 2.39
C LEU A 160 -2.11 -16.80 2.58
N ALA A 161 -3.00 -17.16 1.66
CA ALA A 161 -4.42 -16.91 1.81
C ALA A 161 -4.97 -17.60 3.07
N ASP A 162 -4.65 -18.87 3.27
CA ASP A 162 -5.03 -19.63 4.46
C ASP A 162 -4.44 -18.99 5.74
N GLU A 163 -3.18 -18.56 5.70
CA GLU A 163 -2.53 -17.86 6.81
C GLU A 163 -3.21 -16.53 7.16
N VAL A 164 -3.53 -15.70 6.15
CA VAL A 164 -4.24 -14.43 6.32
C VAL A 164 -5.63 -14.67 6.91
N VAL A 165 -6.36 -15.69 6.46
CA VAL A 165 -7.66 -16.05 7.05
C VAL A 165 -7.48 -16.43 8.52
N ASN A 166 -6.58 -17.37 8.82
CA ASN A 166 -6.35 -17.85 10.18
C ASN A 166 -5.93 -16.75 11.17
N HIS A 167 -5.28 -15.68 10.69
CA HIS A 167 -4.84 -14.58 11.55
C HIS A 167 -5.80 -13.39 11.58
N TYR A 168 -6.49 -13.10 10.48
CA TYR A 168 -7.12 -11.80 10.26
C TYR A 168 -8.54 -11.85 9.67
N GLN A 169 -9.19 -12.99 9.44
CA GLN A 169 -10.57 -13.06 8.91
C GLN A 169 -11.40 -14.15 9.60
#